data_AF-A0A918NUB5-F1
#
_entry.id   AF-A0A918NUB5-F1
#
_cell.length_a   1.000
_cell.length_b   1.000
_cell.length_c   1.000
_cell.angle_alpha   90.00
_cell.angle_beta   90.00
_cell.angle_gamma   90.00
#
_symmetry.space_group_name_H-M   'P 1'
#
loop_
_entity.id
_entity.type
_entity.pdbx_description
1 polymer ?
#
loop_
_entity_poly.entity_id
_entity_poly.type
_entity_poly.pdbx_seq_one_letter_code
_entity_poly.pdbx_strand_id
1 'polypeptide(L)'
;MSLRFIGIDPDTKTADSPTVWVDEEQGEIVFQGWKPDPQLHAEVAAFEVPGHAVGIPADEGLVRLPVRMVPMIREACDVAERANNR
;
A
#
# COMPACT_ATOMS: atom_id res chain seq x y z
N MET A 1 7.57 6.29 17.32
CA MET A 1 7.44 5.79 15.95
C MET A 1 7.88 4.35 15.90
N SER A 2 6.94 3.40 15.96
CA SER A 2 7.23 1.97 15.82
C SER A 2 6.52 1.42 14.59
N LEU A 3 7.18 1.54 13.43
CA LEU A 3 6.75 0.79 12.24
C LEU A 3 6.90 -0.70 12.54
N ARG A 4 5.78 -1.40 12.59
CA ARG A 4 5.74 -2.84 12.72
C ARG A 4 5.82 -3.48 11.34
N PHE A 5 6.91 -4.20 11.09
CA PHE A 5 7.04 -5.00 9.88
C PHE A 5 6.02 -6.13 9.86
N ILE A 6 5.32 -6.28 8.74
CA ILE A 6 4.33 -7.36 8.53
C ILE A 6 4.87 -8.41 7.57
N GLY A 7 5.43 -7.97 6.44
CA GLY A 7 5.91 -8.93 5.46
C GLY A 7 6.46 -8.28 4.20
N ILE A 8 7.16 -9.10 3.44
CA ILE A 8 7.80 -8.78 2.17
C ILE A 8 7.35 -9.81 1.14
N ASP A 9 7.42 -9.42 -0.13
CA ASP A 9 7.19 -10.33 -1.25
C ASP A 9 8.09 -11.59 -1.14
N PRO A 10 7.49 -12.81 -1.04
CA PRO A 10 8.24 -14.04 -0.85
C PRO A 10 9.11 -14.45 -2.05
N ASP A 11 8.85 -13.91 -3.24
CA ASP A 11 9.62 -14.22 -4.46
C ASP A 11 10.84 -13.30 -4.66
N THR A 12 11.11 -12.39 -3.71
CA THR A 12 12.18 -11.40 -3.86
C THR A 12 13.56 -12.06 -3.87
N LYS A 13 14.33 -11.83 -4.94
CA LYS A 13 15.71 -12.34 -5.04
C LYS A 13 16.83 -11.35 -4.76
N THR A 14 16.69 -10.02 -4.92
CA THR A 14 17.78 -9.09 -4.47
C THR A 14 17.55 -7.57 -4.52
N ALA A 15 16.46 -7.01 -5.04
CA ALA A 15 16.33 -5.53 -5.07
C ALA A 15 14.89 -5.00 -5.09
N ASP A 16 13.97 -5.74 -5.70
CA ASP A 16 12.59 -5.32 -5.85
C ASP A 16 11.69 -6.09 -4.89
N SER A 17 11.57 -5.57 -3.67
CA SER A 17 10.85 -6.24 -2.59
C SER A 17 9.66 -5.42 -2.14
N PRO A 18 8.50 -5.55 -2.81
CA PRO A 18 7.25 -5.03 -2.27
C PRO A 18 7.09 -5.44 -0.80
N THR A 19 6.80 -4.48 0.07
CA THR A 19 6.86 -4.65 1.53
C THR A 19 5.72 -3.91 2.20
N VAL A 20 5.24 -4.44 3.32
CA VAL A 20 4.16 -3.84 4.12
C VAL A 20 4.56 -3.73 5.59
N TRP A 21 4.23 -2.57 6.17
CA TRP A 21 4.36 -2.25 7.59
C TRP A 21 3.05 -1.67 8.12
N VAL A 22 2.90 -1.64 9.44
CA VAL A 22 1.87 -0.88 10.15
C VAL A 22 2.54 0.18 11.01
N ASP A 23 2.17 1.44 10.86
CA ASP A 23 2.49 2.48 11.82
C ASP A 23 1.42 2.46 12.92
N GLU A 24 1.73 1.79 14.04
CA GLU A 24 0.79 1.63 15.15
C GLU A 24 0.52 2.96 15.88
N GLU A 25 1.37 3.99 15.72
CA GLU A 25 1.16 5.30 16.34
C GLU A 25 0.27 6.20 15.50
N GLN A 26 0.43 6.17 14.17
CA GLN A 26 -0.41 6.96 13.26
C GLN A 26 -1.69 6.24 12.83
N GLY A 27 -1.77 4.91 13.06
CA GLY A 27 -2.91 4.10 12.61
C GLY A 27 -2.90 3.86 11.11
N GLU A 28 -1.72 3.81 10.50
CA GLU A 28 -1.53 3.75 9.05
C GLU A 28 -0.96 2.39 8.61
N ILE A 29 -1.35 1.94 7.41
CA ILE A 29 -0.69 0.82 6.72
C ILE A 29 0.22 1.41 5.65
N VAL A 30 1.51 1.07 5.73
CA VAL A 30 2.54 1.61 4.82
C VAL A 30 2.92 0.55 3.81
N PHE A 31 2.88 0.91 2.53
CA PHE A 31 3.25 0.02 1.43
C PHE A 31 4.46 0.56 0.65
N GLN A 32 5.43 -0.32 0.41
CA GLN A 32 6.43 -0.16 -0.64
C GLN A 32 6.06 -1.10 -1.80
N GLY A 33 6.07 -0.61 -3.03
CA GLY A 33 5.77 -1.40 -4.22
C GLY A 33 6.40 -0.81 -5.49
N TRP A 34 6.07 -1.38 -6.64
CA TRP A 34 6.55 -0.87 -7.92
C TRP A 34 5.75 0.35 -8.36
N LYS A 35 6.39 1.29 -9.04
CA LYS A 35 5.69 2.41 -9.66
C LYS A 35 4.84 1.92 -10.84
N PRO A 36 3.67 2.53 -11.10
CA PRO A 36 2.91 2.26 -12.31
C PRO A 36 3.69 2.71 -13.56
N ASP A 37 3.38 2.09 -14.69
CA ASP A 37 3.70 2.66 -15.99
C ASP A 37 2.74 3.82 -16.30
N PRO A 38 3.05 4.68 -17.30
CA PRO A 38 2.20 5.82 -17.63
C PRO A 38 0.77 5.45 -18.04
N GLN A 39 0.57 4.27 -18.63
CA GLN A 39 -0.75 3.82 -19.07
C GLN A 39 -1.63 3.50 -17.87
N LEU A 40 -1.13 2.68 -16.94
CA LEU A 40 -1.84 2.35 -15.71
C LEU A 40 -2.09 3.60 -14.86
N HIS A 41 -1.11 4.51 -14.79
CA HIS A 41 -1.30 5.76 -14.07
C HIS A 41 -2.43 6.62 -14.67
N ALA A 42 -2.49 6.74 -16.00
CA ALA A 42 -3.54 7.48 -16.68
C ALA A 42 -4.92 6.83 -16.48
N GLU A 43 -4.99 5.50 -16.52
CA GLU A 43 -6.22 4.74 -16.26
C GLU A 43 -6.76 4.99 -14.85
N VAL A 44 -5.91 4.91 -13.83
CA VAL A 44 -6.32 5.20 -12.44
C VAL A 44 -6.69 6.67 -12.27
N ALA A 45 -5.91 7.59 -12.85
CA ALA A 45 -6.19 9.03 -12.76
C ALA A 45 -7.49 9.46 -13.46
N ALA A 46 -7.98 8.67 -14.42
CA ALA A 46 -9.24 8.93 -15.10
C ALA A 46 -10.46 8.37 -14.34
N PHE A 47 -10.25 7.64 -13.24
CA PHE A 47 -11.35 7.04 -12.49
C PHE A 47 -12.14 8.09 -11.70
N GLU A 48 -13.44 8.18 -11.95
CA GLU A 48 -14.30 9.15 -11.28
C GLU A 48 -14.93 8.53 -10.01
N VAL A 49 -14.68 9.16 -8.87
CA VAL A 49 -15.33 8.82 -7.60
C VAL A 49 -16.30 9.94 -7.23
N PRO A 50 -17.59 9.64 -6.95
CA PRO A 50 -18.54 10.66 -6.53
C PRO A 50 -18.01 11.52 -5.38
N GLY A 51 -18.10 12.83 -5.52
CA GLY A 51 -17.64 13.80 -4.52
C GLY A 51 -16.14 14.10 -4.52
N HIS A 52 -15.36 13.57 -5.48
CA HIS A 52 -13.92 13.80 -5.58
C HIS A 52 -13.55 14.37 -6.96
N ALA A 53 -12.45 15.12 -7.02
CA ALA A 53 -11.90 15.59 -8.29
C ALA A 53 -11.30 14.40 -9.07
N VAL A 54 -11.36 14.48 -10.40
CA VAL A 54 -10.69 13.51 -11.28
C VAL A 54 -9.18 13.77 -11.28
N GLY A 55 -8.40 12.71 -11.16
CA GLY A 55 -6.93 12.75 -11.11
C GLY A 55 -6.37 12.20 -9.80
N ILE A 56 -5.04 12.09 -9.75
CA ILE A 56 -4.29 11.74 -8.54
C ILE A 56 -3.63 13.03 -8.01
N PRO A 57 -3.92 13.47 -6.78
CA PRO A 57 -3.26 14.61 -6.13
C PRO A 57 -1.74 14.50 -6.07
N ALA A 58 -1.05 15.65 -5.97
CA ALA A 58 0.41 15.71 -6.03
C ALA A 58 1.11 15.06 -4.83
N ASP A 59 0.41 14.98 -3.70
CA ASP A 59 0.85 14.35 -2.45
C ASP A 59 0.40 12.88 -2.32
N GLU A 60 -0.35 12.36 -3.29
CA GLU A 60 -0.76 10.97 -3.35
C GLU A 60 0.13 10.17 -4.32
N GLY A 61 0.30 8.87 -4.04
CA GLY A 61 1.15 7.98 -4.82
C GLY A 61 0.46 6.66 -5.16
N LEU A 62 0.60 6.23 -6.41
CA LEU A 62 0.17 4.90 -6.83
C LEU A 62 1.35 3.91 -6.73
N VAL A 63 1.11 2.78 -6.08
CA VAL A 63 2.06 1.65 -5.99
C VAL A 63 1.39 0.36 -6.42
N ARG A 64 2.15 -0.50 -7.09
CA ARG A 64 1.75 -1.85 -7.49
C ARG A 64 2.31 -2.85 -6.51
N LEU A 65 1.44 -3.72 -6.01
CA LEU A 65 1.79 -4.88 -5.17
C LEU A 65 1.41 -6.17 -5.90
N PRO A 66 2.24 -7.22 -5.87
CA PRO A 66 1.89 -8.47 -6.49
C PRO A 66 0.83 -9.21 -5.68
N VAL A 67 -0.07 -9.93 -6.36
CA VAL A 67 -1.19 -10.67 -5.74
C VAL A 67 -0.72 -11.65 -4.66
N ARG A 68 0.49 -12.22 -4.78
CA ARG A 68 1.07 -13.11 -3.77
C ARG A 68 1.30 -12.46 -2.40
N MET A 69 1.28 -11.12 -2.30
CA MET A 69 1.33 -10.41 -1.02
C MET A 69 -0.01 -10.33 -0.29
N VAL A 70 -1.12 -10.76 -0.89
CA VAL A 70 -2.46 -10.72 -0.26
C VAL A 70 -2.48 -11.27 1.18
N PRO A 71 -1.81 -12.40 1.51
CA PRO A 71 -1.75 -12.87 2.90
C PRO A 71 -1.11 -11.85 3.86
N MET A 72 -0.01 -11.21 3.47
CA MET A 72 0.66 -10.18 4.28
C MET A 72 -0.18 -8.92 4.40
N ILE A 73 -0.90 -8.52 3.34
CA ILE A 73 -1.81 -7.37 3.37
C ILE A 73 -2.95 -7.62 4.36
N ARG A 74 -3.51 -8.84 4.38
CA ARG A 74 -4.56 -9.21 5.36
C ARG A 74 -4.06 -9.13 6.80
N GLU A 75 -2.88 -9.68 7.08
CA GLU A 75 -2.28 -9.56 8.42
C GLU A 75 -2.04 -8.09 8.80
N ALA A 76 -1.63 -7.24 7.85
CA ALA A 76 -1.45 -5.82 8.11
C ALA A 76 -2.77 -5.14 8.50
N CYS A 77 -3.87 -5.47 7.81
CA CYS A 77 -5.21 -5.01 8.19
C CYS A 77 -5.57 -5.47 9.60
N ASP A 78 -5.41 -6.76 9.92
CA ASP A 78 -5.72 -7.30 11.24
C ASP A 78 -4.91 -6.63 12.36
N VAL A 79 -3.63 -6.34 12.11
CA VAL A 79 -2.77 -5.60 13.05
C VAL A 79 -3.24 -4.16 13.21
N ALA A 80 -3.50 -3.44 12.12
CA ALA A 80 -3.96 -2.05 12.15
C ALA A 80 -5.30 -1.90 12.89
N GLU A 81 -6.26 -2.80 12.62
CA GLU A 81 -7.55 -2.81 13.32
C GLU A 81 -7.39 -3.03 14.83
N ARG A 82 -6.51 -3.95 15.24
CA ARG A 82 -6.22 -4.19 16.66
C ARG A 82 -5.53 -3.01 17.34
N ALA A 83 -4.69 -2.27 16.62
CA ALA A 83 -4.02 -1.08 17.15
C ALA A 83 -5.02 0.07 17.36
N ASN A 84 -5.96 0.27 16.42
CA ASN A 84 -6.92 1.36 16.48
C ASN A 84 -8.09 1.13 17.46
N ASN A 85 -8.25 -0.11 17.94
CA ASN A 85 -9.25 -0.50 18.95
C ASN A 85 -8.72 -0.50 20.39
N ARG A 86 -7.51 0.01 20.63
CA ARG A 86 -6.88 0.12 21.96
C ARG A 86 -6.90 1.54 22.49
#